data_AF-A0A804INB4-F1
#
_entry.id   AF-A0A804INB4-F1
#
_cell.length_a   1.000
_cell.length_b   1.000
_cell.length_c   1.000
_cell.angle_alpha   90.00
_cell.angle_beta   90.00
_cell.angle_gamma   90.00
#
_symmetry.space_group_name_H-M   'P 1'
#
loop_
_entity.id
_entity.type
_entity.pdbx_description
1 polymer ?
#
loop_
_entity_poly.entity_id
_entity_poly.type
_entity_poly.pdbx_seq_one_letter_code
_entity_poly.pdbx_strand_id
1 'polypeptide(L)'
;MAAKIRHVRFAANYKYNESLSTLMYHQYSWTKFSSVIFVDIPVGTGFSFAKDSASADEVGDMSSSLQVYDFLTKTVPLVAHLISKGINAGKQPLLNLKGYPVGNPFTGEKVDMNPHGMGLISDGLLKVYSSFIRYAMS
;
A
#
# COMPACT_ATOMS: atom_id res chain seq x y z
N MET A 1 -3.45 -4.13 3.74
CA MET A 1 -2.54 -3.96 4.90
C MET A 1 -2.89 -2.73 5.75
N ALA A 2 -2.90 -1.52 5.17
CA ALA A 2 -3.05 -0.24 5.89
C ALA A 2 -4.24 -0.17 6.87
N ALA A 3 -5.41 -0.69 6.48
CA ALA A 3 -6.61 -0.70 7.31
C ALA A 3 -6.43 -1.40 8.69
N LYS A 4 -5.50 -2.36 8.79
CA LYS A 4 -5.24 -3.14 10.02
C LYS A 4 -4.27 -2.45 10.98
N ILE A 5 -3.39 -1.59 10.47
CA ILE A 5 -2.28 -1.00 11.24
C ILE A 5 -2.49 0.48 11.62
N ARG A 6 -3.49 1.13 11.03
CA ARG A 6 -3.83 2.54 11.25
C ARG A 6 -4.38 2.83 12.66
N HIS A 7 -4.28 4.10 13.06
CA HIS A 7 -4.67 4.58 14.39
C HIS A 7 -6.18 4.49 14.68
N VAL A 8 -7.00 4.66 13.65
CA VAL A 8 -8.46 4.80 13.78
C VAL A 8 -9.16 3.94 12.74
N ARG A 9 -10.27 3.28 13.09
CA ARG A 9 -11.10 2.49 12.17
C ARG A 9 -12.46 3.12 11.94
N PHE A 10 -13.05 2.84 10.78
CA PHE A 10 -14.45 3.15 10.52
C PHE A 10 -15.29 2.03 11.14
N ALA A 11 -16.23 2.42 12.00
CA ALA A 11 -17.28 1.56 12.49
C ALA A 11 -18.56 1.86 11.71
N ALA A 12 -19.09 0.83 11.04
CA ALA A 12 -20.39 0.92 10.41
C ALA A 12 -21.46 0.90 11.50
N ASN A 13 -22.28 1.95 11.56
CA ASN A 13 -23.48 1.96 12.39
C ASN A 13 -24.60 1.32 11.56
N TYR A 14 -24.91 0.06 11.85
CA TYR A 14 -26.02 -0.65 11.21
C TYR A 14 -27.40 -0.21 11.74
N LYS A 15 -27.46 0.71 12.70
CA LYS A 15 -28.70 1.29 13.21
C LYS A 15 -28.99 2.60 12.47
N TYR A 16 -30.07 2.58 11.69
CA TYR A 16 -30.61 3.62 10.82
C TYR A 16 -29.82 3.87 9.52
N ASN A 17 -30.54 3.75 8.40
CA ASN A 17 -30.12 3.81 6.99
C ASN A 17 -29.40 5.12 6.56
N GLU A 18 -29.00 5.98 7.49
CA GLU A 18 -28.40 7.30 7.23
C GLU A 18 -27.29 7.67 8.24
N SER A 19 -26.91 6.77 9.16
CA SER A 19 -25.88 7.09 10.15
C SER A 19 -24.48 7.14 9.53
N LEU A 20 -23.84 8.31 9.57
CA LEU A 20 -22.43 8.51 9.19
C LEU A 20 -21.52 7.50 9.91
N SER A 21 -20.53 6.98 9.16
CA SER A 21 -19.50 6.10 9.71
C SER A 21 -18.76 6.80 10.84
N THR A 22 -18.68 6.15 12.01
CA THR A 22 -17.97 6.73 13.17
C THR A 22 -16.51 6.28 13.17
N LEU A 23 -15.63 7.18 13.62
CA LEU A 23 -14.22 6.91 13.82
C LEU A 23 -13.98 6.34 15.22
N MET A 24 -13.42 5.13 15.30
CA MET A 24 -13.09 4.46 16.56
C MET A 24 -11.59 4.21 16.69
N TYR A 25 -11.07 4.37 17.90
CA TYR A 25 -9.67 4.07 18.20
C TYR A 25 -9.31 2.61 17.92
N HIS A 26 -8.10 2.38 17.42
CA HIS A 26 -7.61 1.03 17.19
C HIS A 26 -6.57 0.60 18.25
N GLN A 27 -6.96 -0.36 19.10
CA GLN A 27 -6.13 -0.84 20.22
C GLN A 27 -4.78 -1.42 19.81
N TYR A 28 -4.64 -1.97 18.60
CA TYR A 28 -3.40 -2.59 18.12
C TYR A 28 -2.75 -1.81 16.98
N SER A 29 -2.89 -0.48 16.97
CA SER A 29 -2.28 0.39 15.96
C SER A 29 -0.76 0.35 16.03
N TRP A 30 -0.09 0.27 14.88
CA TRP A 30 1.37 0.39 14.79
C TRP A 30 1.86 1.80 15.15
N THR A 31 0.98 2.79 15.04
CA THR A 31 1.28 4.17 15.46
C THR A 31 1.47 4.33 16.97
N LYS A 32 1.16 3.30 17.79
CA LYS A 32 1.48 3.28 19.22
C LYS A 32 2.97 3.15 19.50
N PHE A 33 3.72 2.52 18.59
CA PHE A 33 5.12 2.14 18.82
C PHE A 33 6.06 2.70 17.75
N SER A 34 5.52 3.30 16.68
CA SER A 34 6.29 3.83 15.56
C SER A 34 5.60 5.03 14.91
N SER A 35 6.37 5.93 14.31
CA SER A 35 5.83 6.91 13.38
C SER A 35 5.60 6.22 12.03
N VAL A 36 4.37 6.30 11.50
CA VAL A 36 3.99 5.65 10.23
C VAL A 36 3.52 6.73 9.26
N ILE A 37 4.06 6.71 8.04
CA ILE A 37 3.61 7.54 6.92
C ILE A 37 2.84 6.64 5.96
N PHE A 38 1.59 7.01 5.68
CA PHE A 38 0.77 6.36 4.65
C PHE A 38 0.87 7.19 3.37
N VAL A 39 1.20 6.53 2.26
CA VAL A 39 1.38 7.18 0.96
C VAL A 39 0.48 6.45 -0.03
N ASP A 40 -0.42 7.19 -0.68
CA ASP A 40 -1.22 6.67 -1.78
C ASP A 40 -0.39 6.79 -3.06
N ILE A 41 -0.10 5.65 -3.67
CA ILE A 41 0.74 5.53 -4.87
C ILE A 41 0.28 4.29 -5.66
N PRO A 42 0.48 4.27 -6.99
CA PRO A 42 0.95 5.39 -7.82
C PRO A 42 -0.12 6.47 -7.99
N VAL A 43 0.18 7.49 -8.80
CA VAL A 43 -0.82 8.46 -9.26
C VAL A 43 -2.08 7.76 -9.77
N GLY A 44 -3.26 8.31 -9.44
CA GLY A 44 -4.56 7.68 -9.66
C GLY A 44 -5.03 6.78 -8.51
N THR A 45 -4.20 6.52 -7.49
CA THR A 45 -4.60 5.75 -6.30
C THR A 45 -5.05 6.66 -5.16
N GLY A 46 -6.18 6.36 -4.54
CA GLY A 46 -6.66 7.07 -3.35
C GLY A 46 -6.86 8.56 -3.61
N PHE A 47 -6.09 9.40 -2.94
CA PHE A 47 -6.11 10.85 -3.13
C PHE A 47 -4.97 11.40 -4.02
N SER A 48 -4.12 10.53 -4.56
CA SER A 48 -3.02 10.93 -5.45
C SER A 48 -3.52 11.13 -6.88
N PHE A 49 -3.32 12.32 -7.45
CA PHE A 49 -3.77 12.68 -8.79
C PHE A 49 -2.69 13.43 -9.59
N ALA A 50 -2.74 13.31 -10.91
CA ALA A 50 -1.93 14.06 -11.85
C ALA A 50 -2.70 15.29 -12.33
N LYS A 51 -1.97 16.36 -12.70
CA LYS A 51 -2.59 17.54 -13.32
C LYS A 51 -2.73 17.42 -14.83
N ASP A 52 -1.88 16.62 -15.45
CA ASP A 52 -1.88 16.35 -16.89
C ASP A 52 -2.20 14.88 -17.16
N SER A 53 -2.80 14.61 -18.31
CA SER A 53 -3.22 13.26 -18.69
C SER A 53 -2.04 12.33 -18.98
N ALA A 54 -0.94 12.86 -19.51
CA ALA A 54 0.24 12.07 -19.85
C ALA A 54 0.82 11.38 -18.60
N SER A 55 1.01 12.11 -17.50
CA SER A 55 1.47 11.52 -16.24
C SER A 55 0.40 10.68 -15.53
N ALA A 56 -0.89 10.92 -15.78
CA ALA A 56 -1.97 10.06 -15.29
C ALA A 56 -1.96 8.67 -15.96
N ASP A 57 -1.58 8.60 -17.23
CA ASP A 57 -1.53 7.37 -18.03
C ASP A 57 -0.22 6.59 -17.82
N GLU A 58 0.82 7.23 -17.28
CA GLU A 58 2.11 6.60 -16.94
C GLU A 58 2.05 5.80 -15.63
N VAL A 59 1.23 4.76 -15.60
CA VAL A 59 1.08 3.85 -14.45
C VAL A 59 1.56 2.45 -14.82
N GLY A 60 2.80 2.14 -14.47
CA GLY A 60 3.40 0.80 -14.56
C GLY A 60 4.44 0.58 -13.47
N ASP A 61 5.03 -0.61 -13.39
CA ASP A 61 5.95 -0.96 -12.29
C ASP A 61 7.13 -0.01 -12.20
N MET A 62 7.72 0.38 -13.34
CA MET A 62 8.85 1.30 -13.39
C MET A 62 8.47 2.72 -12.96
N SER A 63 7.39 3.29 -13.52
CA SER A 63 6.97 4.65 -13.17
C SER A 63 6.48 4.73 -11.72
N SER A 64 5.75 3.73 -11.23
CA SER A 64 5.33 3.62 -9.82
C SER A 64 6.52 3.54 -8.88
N SER A 65 7.55 2.76 -9.23
CA SER A 65 8.80 2.67 -8.46
C SER A 65 9.56 3.99 -8.45
N LEU A 66 9.58 4.72 -9.58
CA LEU A 66 10.18 6.06 -9.65
C LEU A 66 9.42 7.07 -8.78
N GLN A 67 8.09 7.03 -8.74
CA GLN A 67 7.29 7.88 -7.85
C GLN A 67 7.59 7.59 -6.37
N VAL A 68 7.74 6.31 -5.99
CA VAL A 68 8.17 5.91 -4.63
C VAL A 68 9.56 6.47 -4.33
N TYR A 69 10.50 6.30 -5.25
CA TYR A 69 11.87 6.78 -5.10
C TYR A 69 11.91 8.30 -4.91
N ASP A 70 11.18 9.05 -5.73
CA ASP A 70 11.07 10.50 -5.62
C ASP A 70 10.46 10.94 -4.28
N PHE A 71 9.41 10.25 -3.83
CA PHE A 71 8.83 10.50 -2.51
C PHE A 71 9.85 10.29 -1.39
N LEU A 72 10.58 9.17 -1.42
CA LEU A 72 11.56 8.81 -0.39
C LEU A 72 12.81 9.71 -0.41
N THR A 73 13.20 10.24 -1.57
CA THR A 73 14.44 11.03 -1.71
C THR A 73 14.21 12.54 -1.63
N LYS A 74 13.01 13.03 -1.95
CA LYS A 74 12.69 14.46 -1.92
C LYS A 74 11.81 14.81 -0.72
N THR A 75 10.67 14.14 -0.59
CA THR A 75 9.66 14.48 0.42
C THR A 75 10.09 14.08 1.82
N VAL A 76 10.59 12.85 2.01
CA VAL A 76 10.99 12.35 3.33
C VAL A 76 12.13 13.19 3.95
N PRO A 77 13.23 13.52 3.24
CA PRO A 77 14.28 14.38 3.79
C PRO A 77 13.81 15.81 4.08
N LEU A 78 12.92 16.36 3.24
CA LEU A 78 12.32 17.68 3.50
C LEU A 78 11.52 17.69 4.80
N VAL A 79 10.64 16.70 4.98
CA VAL A 79 9.86 16.55 6.22
C VAL A 79 10.79 16.34 7.42
N ALA A 80 11.82 15.52 7.29
CA ALA A 80 12.82 15.30 8.33
C ALA A 80 13.55 16.59 8.72
N HIS A 81 13.93 17.41 7.75
CA HIS A 81 14.58 18.70 7.97
C HIS A 81 13.67 19.68 8.71
N LEU A 82 12.40 19.78 8.30
CA LEU A 82 11.41 20.63 8.97
C LEU A 82 11.18 20.18 10.42
N ILE A 83 11.11 18.87 10.64
CA ILE A 83 11.04 18.31 11.99
C ILE A 83 12.29 18.69 12.78
N SER A 84 13.50 18.46 12.26
CA SER A 84 14.76 18.77 12.93
C SER A 84 14.87 20.25 13.33
N LYS A 85 14.42 21.17 12.48
CA LYS A 85 14.34 22.60 12.83
C LYS A 85 13.41 22.84 14.02
N GLY A 86 12.26 22.16 14.05
CA GLY A 86 11.34 22.18 15.21
C GLY A 86 11.96 21.60 16.49
N ILE A 87 12.75 20.53 16.38
CA ILE A 87 13.49 19.94 17.52
C ILE A 87 14.51 20.92 18.06
N ASN A 88 15.31 21.54 17.20
CA ASN A 88 16.32 22.52 17.61
C ASN A 88 15.66 23.74 18.28
N ALA A 89 14.40 24.02 17.97
CA ALA A 89 13.56 25.01 18.65
C ALA A 89 12.89 24.49 19.96
N GLY A 90 13.28 23.31 20.46
CA GLY A 90 12.82 22.72 21.72
C GLY A 90 11.67 21.70 21.62
N LYS A 91 11.32 21.20 20.42
CA LYS A 91 10.20 20.24 20.21
C LYS A 91 10.65 18.94 19.49
N GLN A 92 11.02 17.88 20.22
CA GLN A 92 11.47 16.57 19.67
C GLN A 92 10.42 15.92 18.72
N PRO A 93 10.76 15.21 17.59
CA PRO A 93 11.60 13.98 17.51
C PRO A 93 12.49 13.75 16.24
N LEU A 94 13.57 12.94 16.32
CA LEU A 94 14.53 12.65 15.20
C LEU A 94 14.05 11.51 14.26
N LEU A 95 14.22 11.65 12.92
CA LEU A 95 13.85 10.60 11.94
C LEU A 95 15.04 9.67 11.63
N ASN A 96 14.84 8.35 11.78
CA ASN A 96 15.84 7.31 11.51
C ASN A 96 15.18 6.16 10.73
N LEU A 97 15.09 6.29 9.41
CA LEU A 97 14.46 5.28 8.55
C LEU A 97 15.30 3.99 8.56
N LYS A 98 14.73 2.89 9.05
CA LYS A 98 15.38 1.57 9.09
C LYS A 98 14.91 0.61 7.99
N GLY A 99 13.79 0.91 7.33
CA GLY A 99 13.20 0.08 6.29
C GLY A 99 11.71 0.35 6.12
N TYR A 100 11.05 -0.47 5.30
CA TYR A 100 9.61 -0.42 5.07
C TYR A 100 9.01 -1.84 5.13
N PRO A 101 7.82 -2.01 5.71
CA PRO A 101 7.15 -3.30 5.75
C PRO A 101 6.49 -3.62 4.40
N VAL A 102 6.60 -4.87 3.97
CA VAL A 102 5.86 -5.39 2.81
C VAL A 102 4.95 -6.52 3.28
N GLY A 103 3.65 -6.38 3.06
CA GLY A 103 2.65 -7.34 3.54
C GLY A 103 2.04 -8.11 2.37
N ASN A 104 2.25 -9.42 2.34
CA ASN A 104 1.81 -10.32 1.27
C ASN A 104 2.17 -9.80 -0.14
N PRO A 105 3.45 -9.50 -0.42
CA PRO A 105 3.83 -9.10 -1.77
C PRO A 105 3.61 -10.23 -2.76
N PHE A 106 3.31 -9.86 -3.99
CA PHE A 106 3.58 -10.72 -5.13
C PHE A 106 5.10 -10.79 -5.31
N THR A 107 5.67 -11.97 -5.15
CA THR A 107 7.10 -12.30 -5.23
C THR A 107 7.45 -13.12 -6.48
N GLY A 108 6.45 -13.68 -7.15
CA GLY A 108 6.60 -14.38 -8.43
C GLY A 108 5.42 -15.29 -8.71
N GLU A 109 4.93 -15.27 -9.95
CA GLU A 109 3.73 -15.98 -10.39
C GLU A 109 3.72 -17.46 -10.01
N LYS A 110 4.83 -18.17 -10.22
CA LYS A 110 4.94 -19.60 -9.89
C LYS A 110 4.85 -19.89 -8.39
N VAL A 111 5.26 -18.94 -7.56
CA VAL A 111 5.30 -19.09 -6.09
C VAL A 111 3.98 -18.64 -5.49
N ASP A 112 3.42 -17.53 -5.96
CA ASP A 112 2.21 -16.93 -5.38
C ASP A 112 0.91 -17.50 -5.98
N MET A 113 0.93 -17.92 -7.25
CA MET A 113 -0.24 -18.44 -7.97
C MET A 113 -0.13 -19.95 -8.18
N ASN A 114 -0.13 -20.71 -7.07
CA ASN A 114 -0.31 -22.16 -7.10
C ASN A 114 -1.65 -22.57 -6.46
N PRO A 115 -2.79 -22.25 -7.10
CA PRO A 115 -4.10 -22.59 -6.57
C PRO A 115 -4.31 -24.11 -6.47
N HIS A 116 -3.58 -24.90 -7.26
CA HIS A 116 -3.61 -26.36 -7.21
C HIS A 116 -2.93 -26.89 -5.94
N GLY A 117 -1.75 -26.39 -5.59
CA GLY A 117 -1.07 -26.70 -4.34
C GLY A 117 -1.84 -26.26 -3.09
N MET A 118 -2.75 -25.29 -3.23
CA MET A 118 -3.69 -24.87 -2.18
C MET A 118 -5.01 -25.66 -2.18
N GLY A 119 -5.20 -26.60 -3.11
CA GLY A 119 -6.42 -27.41 -3.23
C GLY A 119 -7.65 -26.65 -3.74
N LEU A 120 -7.48 -25.44 -4.31
CA LEU A 120 -8.58 -24.61 -4.82
C LEU A 120 -9.06 -25.05 -6.21
N ILE A 121 -8.22 -25.77 -6.96
CA ILE A 121 -8.55 -26.29 -8.29
C ILE A 121 -8.20 -27.78 -8.40
N SER A 122 -9.00 -28.51 -9.18
CA SER A 122 -8.77 -29.94 -9.43
C SER A 122 -7.72 -30.19 -10.52
N ASP A 123 -7.15 -31.39 -10.56
CA ASP A 123 -6.21 -31.84 -11.59
C ASP A 123 -6.77 -31.67 -13.01
N GLY A 124 -8.08 -31.93 -13.18
CA GLY A 124 -8.76 -31.80 -14.46
C GLY A 124 -8.79 -30.34 -14.94
N LEU A 125 -9.08 -29.40 -14.03
CA LEU A 125 -9.12 -27.98 -14.35
C LEU A 125 -7.72 -27.43 -14.64
N LEU A 126 -6.70 -27.88 -13.89
CA LEU A 126 -5.31 -27.52 -14.14
C LEU A 126 -4.85 -27.96 -15.54
N LYS A 127 -5.23 -29.17 -15.97
CA LYS A 127 -4.93 -29.66 -17.32
C LYS A 127 -5.55 -28.78 -18.40
N VAL A 128 -6.83 -28.44 -18.27
CA VAL A 128 -7.53 -27.56 -19.24
C VAL A 128 -6.87 -26.19 -19.32
N TYR A 129 -6.58 -25.57 -18.17
CA TYR A 129 -5.91 -24.27 -18.10
C TYR A 129 -4.52 -24.30 -18.77
N SER A 130 -3.72 -25.33 -18.46
CA SER A 130 -2.39 -25.49 -19.04
C SER A 130 -2.41 -25.69 -20.56
N SER A 131 -3.42 -26.40 -21.09
CA SER A 131 -3.61 -26.58 -22.53
C SER A 131 -4.00 -25.28 -23.22
N PHE A 132 -4.88 -24.48 -22.60
CA PHE A 132 -5.30 -23.18 -23.13
C PHE A 132 -4.13 -22.19 -23.22
N ILE A 133 -3.33 -22.05 -22.16
CA ILE A 133 -2.15 -21.15 -22.17
C ILE A 133 -1.13 -21.59 -23.23
N ARG A 134 -0.87 -22.89 -23.37
CA ARG A 134 0.05 -23.41 -24.41
C ARG A 134 -0.44 -23.10 -25.83
N TYR A 135 -1.75 -23.12 -26.06
CA TYR A 135 -2.35 -22.79 -27.34
C TYR A 135 -2.35 -21.27 -27.63
N ALA A 136 -2.56 -20.44 -26.62
CA ALA A 136 -2.58 -18.98 -26.79
C ALA A 136 -1.18 -18.37 -26.99
N MET A 137 -0.12 -19.11 -26.64
CA MET A 137 1.29 -18.68 -26.73
C MET A 137 2.03 -19.28 -27.95
N SER A 138 1.34 -20.05 -28.79
CA SER A 138 1.85 -20.60 -30.07
C SER A 138 1.34 -19.81 -31.25
#